data_AF-A0A9E2G1G1-F1
#
_entry.id   AF-A0A9E2G1G1-F1
#
_cell.length_a   1.000
_cell.length_b   1.000
_cell.length_c   1.000
_cell.angle_alpha   90.00
_cell.angle_beta   90.00
_cell.angle_gamma   90.00
#
_symmetry.space_group_name_H-M   'P 1'
#
loop_
_entity.id
_entity.type
_entity.pdbx_description
1 polymer ?
#
loop_
_entity_poly.entity_id
_entity_poly.type
_entity_poly.pdbx_seq_one_letter_code
_entity_poly.pdbx_strand_id
1 'polypeptide(L)'
;MTSKEAEVHIFWRDDDHAPFTYAGLAQAISIADEVPVKVRWSFAHKKVIPGVDGVFPDEVDASPKRAYIEGATKAVLVNAYERNAAARNECVHHHGTVCRVCGFDFGKTYGEMGIGFIHIHHKLPIAEIGEAYTLNPINDLVPVCPNCHAMLHRSHPPMTVEQLILTLKKVGKT
;
A
#
# COMPACT_ATOMS: atom_id res chain seq x y z
N MET A 1 40.53 -3.13 -5.35
CA MET A 1 40.46 -3.26 -3.87
C MET A 1 39.11 -2.73 -3.42
N THR A 2 38.15 -3.60 -3.18
CA THR A 2 36.84 -3.25 -2.59
C THR A 2 36.78 -3.98 -1.25
N SER A 3 36.59 -3.26 -0.14
CA SER A 3 36.33 -3.90 1.15
C SER A 3 34.98 -4.63 1.09
N LYS A 4 34.77 -5.64 1.94
CA LYS A 4 33.50 -6.39 2.00
C LYS A 4 32.26 -5.51 2.29
N GLU A 5 32.49 -4.29 2.76
CA GLU A 5 31.47 -3.33 3.20
C GLU A 5 31.30 -2.17 2.21
N ALA A 6 32.15 -2.06 1.19
CA ALA A 6 32.05 -0.99 0.20
C ALA A 6 30.85 -1.21 -0.73
N GLU A 7 29.99 -0.20 -0.82
CA GLU A 7 29.00 -0.11 -1.90
C GLU A 7 29.70 0.33 -3.19
N VAL A 8 29.46 -0.40 -4.27
CA VAL A 8 30.06 -0.12 -5.58
C VAL A 8 29.01 -0.09 -6.68
N HIS A 9 29.22 0.77 -7.66
CA HIS A 9 28.39 0.82 -8.86
C HIS A 9 28.83 -0.29 -9.83
N ILE A 10 27.91 -1.18 -10.21
CA ILE A 10 28.17 -2.26 -11.16
C ILE A 10 27.69 -1.87 -12.56
N PHE A 11 28.61 -1.96 -13.52
CA PHE A 11 28.34 -1.83 -14.94
C PHE A 11 28.81 -3.10 -15.64
N TRP A 12 28.02 -3.63 -16.58
CA TRP A 12 28.33 -4.88 -17.29
C TRP A 12 27.98 -4.77 -18.77
N ARG A 13 28.56 -5.64 -19.59
CA ARG A 13 28.31 -5.75 -21.04
C ARG A 13 28.58 -7.19 -21.49
N ASP A 14 27.88 -7.64 -22.52
CA ASP A 14 28.00 -9.00 -23.06
C ASP A 14 29.21 -9.20 -23.97
N ASP A 15 29.69 -8.13 -24.60
CA ASP A 15 30.83 -8.15 -25.52
C ASP A 15 31.70 -6.89 -25.37
N ASP A 16 32.89 -6.91 -25.99
CA ASP A 16 33.89 -5.84 -25.82
C ASP A 16 33.56 -4.51 -26.51
N HIS A 17 32.56 -4.48 -27.38
CA HIS A 17 32.14 -3.31 -28.13
C HIS A 17 30.74 -2.81 -27.74
N ALA A 18 30.00 -3.57 -26.94
CA ALA A 18 28.70 -3.20 -26.44
C ALA A 18 28.78 -2.05 -25.41
N PRO A 19 27.74 -1.19 -25.37
CA PRO A 19 27.62 -0.18 -24.32
C PRO A 19 27.44 -0.85 -22.95
N PHE A 20 28.00 -0.22 -21.92
CA PHE A 20 27.83 -0.68 -20.55
C PHE A 20 26.40 -0.49 -20.06
N THR A 21 25.82 -1.55 -19.52
CA THR A 21 24.56 -1.56 -18.80
C THR A 21 24.81 -1.34 -17.31
N TYR A 22 24.17 -0.32 -16.73
CA TYR A 22 24.24 -0.08 -15.29
C TYR A 22 23.30 -1.04 -14.54
N ALA A 23 23.86 -1.89 -13.68
CA ALA A 23 23.12 -2.87 -12.88
C ALA A 23 22.66 -2.34 -11.51
N GLY A 24 23.31 -1.29 -10.98
CA GLY A 24 22.95 -0.69 -9.69
C GLY A 24 24.10 -0.61 -8.69
N LEU A 25 23.79 -0.17 -7.47
CA LEU A 25 24.66 -0.23 -6.30
C LEU A 25 24.63 -1.65 -5.72
N ALA A 26 25.81 -2.22 -5.51
CA ALA A 26 25.98 -3.57 -4.98
C ALA A 26 27.10 -3.65 -3.95
N GLN A 27 27.02 -4.66 -3.09
CA GLN A 27 28.08 -5.05 -2.17
C GLN A 27 28.61 -6.43 -2.55
N ALA A 28 29.93 -6.63 -2.46
CA ALA A 28 30.55 -7.92 -2.71
C ALA A 28 30.28 -8.86 -1.54
N ILE A 29 29.43 -9.88 -1.74
CA ILE A 29 29.10 -10.86 -0.70
C ILE A 29 30.07 -12.05 -0.69
N SER A 30 30.73 -12.33 -1.82
CA SER A 30 31.86 -13.25 -1.85
C SER A 30 32.80 -12.92 -3.01
N ILE A 31 34.10 -13.10 -2.78
CA ILE A 31 35.16 -12.95 -3.78
C ILE A 31 35.94 -14.26 -3.75
N ALA A 32 35.92 -15.02 -4.84
CA ALA A 32 36.73 -16.21 -5.00
C ALA A 32 38.05 -15.82 -5.67
N ASP A 33 39.16 -16.20 -5.04
CA ASP A 33 40.50 -15.93 -5.55
C ASP A 33 40.88 -17.00 -6.59
N GLU A 34 40.28 -16.90 -7.77
CA GLU A 34 40.48 -17.80 -8.92
C GLU A 34 40.67 -16.98 -10.21
N VAL A 35 41.03 -17.63 -11.33
CA VAL A 35 41.24 -16.96 -12.61
C VAL A 35 40.31 -17.57 -13.68
N PRO A 36 39.33 -16.80 -14.22
CA PRO A 36 39.00 -15.42 -13.87
C PRO A 36 38.33 -15.29 -12.49
N VAL A 37 38.57 -14.17 -11.80
CA VAL A 37 38.01 -13.90 -10.47
C VAL A 37 36.49 -13.97 -10.52
N LYS A 38 35.88 -14.78 -9.65
CA LYS A 38 34.43 -14.79 -9.48
C LYS A 38 34.03 -13.94 -8.28
N VAL A 39 33.18 -12.96 -8.53
CA VAL A 39 32.57 -12.12 -7.49
C VAL A 39 31.07 -12.36 -7.48
N ARG A 40 30.52 -12.67 -6.30
CA ARG A 40 29.07 -12.69 -6.09
C ARG A 40 28.67 -11.35 -5.49
N TRP A 41 27.76 -10.67 -6.18
CA TRP A 41 27.22 -9.37 -5.77
C TRP A 41 25.87 -9.54 -5.08
N SER A 42 25.67 -8.83 -3.99
CA SER A 42 24.33 -8.53 -3.49
C SER A 42 24.00 -7.12 -3.92
N PHE A 43 22.95 -6.99 -4.72
CA PHE A 43 22.33 -5.69 -4.94
C PHE A 43 21.48 -5.41 -3.71
N ALA A 44 21.64 -4.22 -3.13
CA ALA A 44 20.67 -3.75 -2.15
C ALA A 44 19.35 -3.68 -2.91
N HIS A 45 18.48 -4.68 -2.72
CA HIS A 45 17.07 -4.52 -3.00
C HIS A 45 16.72 -3.25 -2.25
N LYS A 46 16.22 -2.21 -2.96
CA LYS A 46 15.70 -1.00 -2.32
C LYS A 46 15.05 -1.48 -1.04
N LYS A 47 15.50 -0.97 0.11
CA LYS A 47 14.90 -1.30 1.38
C LYS A 47 13.42 -1.00 1.17
N VAL A 48 12.62 -2.04 0.92
CA VAL A 48 11.17 -1.89 0.77
C VAL A 48 10.79 -1.51 2.18
N ILE A 49 10.71 -0.21 2.43
CA ILE A 49 10.22 0.27 3.70
C ILE A 49 8.77 -0.23 3.67
N PRO A 50 8.35 -1.11 4.60
CA PRO A 50 6.98 -1.59 4.63
C PRO A 50 6.08 -0.38 4.93
N GLY A 51 5.63 0.33 3.90
CA GLY A 51 4.97 1.63 4.07
C GLY A 51 4.75 2.41 2.77
N VAL A 52 5.67 2.29 1.82
CA VAL A 52 5.81 3.30 0.73
C VAL A 52 5.40 2.81 -0.66
N ASP A 53 5.25 1.49 -0.83
CA ASP A 53 4.73 0.90 -2.09
C ASP A 53 3.21 0.62 -2.02
N GLY A 54 2.54 1.10 -0.98
CA GLY A 54 1.08 1.00 -0.88
C GLY A 54 0.46 2.22 -1.50
N VAL A 55 -0.14 2.07 -2.68
CA VAL A 55 -1.04 3.09 -3.23
C VAL A 55 -2.18 3.25 -2.23
N PHE A 56 -2.30 4.44 -1.62
CA PHE A 56 -3.44 4.73 -0.76
C PHE A 56 -4.72 4.72 -1.60
N PRO A 57 -5.90 4.41 -1.03
CA PRO A 57 -7.15 4.40 -1.79
C PRO A 57 -7.43 5.70 -2.56
N ASP A 58 -6.93 6.82 -2.03
CA ASP A 58 -7.09 8.16 -2.62
C ASP A 58 -5.91 8.58 -3.52
N GLU A 59 -4.88 7.74 -3.66
CA GLU A 59 -3.73 7.99 -4.53
C GLU A 59 -3.89 7.25 -5.86
N VAL A 60 -3.54 7.94 -6.95
CA VAL A 60 -3.43 7.31 -8.27
C VAL A 60 -2.04 6.71 -8.43
N ASP A 61 -1.96 5.48 -8.93
CA ASP A 61 -0.69 4.83 -9.23
C ASP A 61 0.16 5.72 -10.15
N ALA A 62 1.16 6.36 -9.56
CA ALA A 62 2.07 7.28 -10.22
C ALA A 62 3.19 6.44 -10.82
N SER A 63 2.95 5.92 -12.03
CA SER A 63 3.99 5.34 -12.87
C SER A 63 5.27 6.20 -12.82
N PRO A 64 6.47 5.59 -12.74
CA PRO A 64 7.66 6.30 -12.30
C PRO A 64 8.26 7.14 -13.44
N LYS A 65 7.72 8.34 -13.70
CA LYS A 65 8.42 9.37 -14.49
C LYS A 65 8.16 10.77 -13.94
N ARG A 66 9.15 11.21 -13.16
CA ARG A 66 9.67 12.58 -12.99
C ARG A 66 8.82 13.71 -13.63
N ALA A 67 7.95 14.29 -12.82
CA ALA A 67 7.83 15.72 -12.53
C ALA A 67 6.72 15.87 -11.49
N TYR A 68 6.99 16.51 -10.34
CA TYR A 68 5.97 16.81 -9.33
C TYR A 68 5.08 17.96 -9.84
N ILE A 69 4.24 17.69 -10.84
CA ILE A 69 3.30 18.66 -11.39
C ILE A 69 2.01 18.57 -10.57
N GLU A 70 1.85 19.47 -9.60
CA GLU A 70 0.58 19.66 -8.90
C GLU A 70 -0.48 20.23 -9.85
N GLY A 71 -1.73 19.76 -9.75
CA GLY A 71 -2.84 20.24 -10.57
C GLY A 71 -3.06 19.52 -11.91
N ALA A 72 -2.31 18.45 -12.20
CA ALA A 72 -2.60 17.59 -13.34
C ALA A 72 -3.92 16.81 -13.11
N THR A 73 -4.97 17.17 -13.86
CA THR A 73 -6.26 16.47 -13.79
C THR A 73 -6.18 15.15 -14.55
N LYS A 74 -6.10 14.03 -13.83
CA LYS A 74 -6.30 12.70 -14.41
C LYS A 74 -7.76 12.31 -14.18
N ALA A 75 -8.50 12.03 -15.26
CA ALA A 75 -9.83 11.43 -15.15
C ALA A 75 -9.66 10.01 -14.62
N VAL A 76 -9.84 9.83 -13.31
CA VAL A 76 -9.96 8.49 -12.72
C VAL A 76 -11.37 8.02 -13.05
N LEU A 77 -11.47 6.98 -13.88
CA LEU A 77 -12.69 6.17 -13.98
C LEU A 77 -12.86 5.47 -12.63
N VAL A 78 -13.40 6.19 -11.66
CA VAL A 78 -13.76 5.61 -10.37
C VAL A 78 -14.95 4.70 -10.67
N ASN A 79 -14.73 3.38 -10.62
CA ASN A 79 -15.78 2.42 -10.84
C ASN A 79 -16.96 2.77 -9.93
N ALA A 80 -18.12 3.05 -10.52
CA ALA A 80 -19.32 3.49 -9.81
C ALA A 80 -19.77 2.51 -8.69
N TYR A 81 -19.24 1.28 -8.71
CA TYR A 81 -19.39 0.27 -7.67
C TYR A 81 -18.87 0.74 -6.29
N GLU A 82 -17.79 1.52 -6.24
CA GLU A 82 -17.15 1.95 -4.98
C GLU A 82 -17.90 3.08 -4.25
N ARG A 83 -18.92 3.69 -4.88
CA ARG A 83 -19.65 4.87 -4.35
C ARG A 83 -21.16 4.76 -4.45
N ASN A 84 -21.74 3.60 -4.15
CA ASN A 84 -23.20 3.52 -3.94
C ASN A 84 -23.57 4.27 -2.64
N ALA A 85 -24.03 5.51 -2.79
CA ALA A 85 -24.40 6.38 -1.67
C ALA A 85 -25.54 5.79 -0.82
N ALA A 86 -26.47 5.04 -1.44
CA ALA A 86 -27.54 4.38 -0.71
C ALA A 86 -26.99 3.28 0.21
N ALA A 87 -26.11 2.41 -0.33
CA ALA A 87 -25.44 1.38 0.44
C ALA A 87 -24.59 1.97 1.58
N ARG A 88 -23.84 3.05 1.29
CA ARG A 88 -23.10 3.78 2.33
C ARG A 88 -24.02 4.26 3.44
N ASN A 89 -25.12 4.92 3.08
CA ASN A 89 -26.05 5.50 4.05
C ASN A 89 -26.76 4.43 4.88
N GLU A 90 -27.13 3.30 4.27
CA GLU A 90 -27.72 2.16 4.98
C GLU A 90 -26.72 1.54 5.97
N CYS A 91 -25.47 1.35 5.56
CA CYS A 91 -24.39 0.90 6.43
C CYS A 91 -24.19 1.85 7.62
N VAL A 92 -24.10 3.16 7.37
CA VAL A 92 -23.93 4.16 8.43
C VAL A 92 -25.15 4.26 9.33
N HIS A 93 -26.36 4.14 8.79
CA HIS A 93 -27.59 4.16 9.59
C HIS A 93 -27.61 2.96 10.56
N HIS A 94 -27.19 1.79 10.11
CA HIS A 94 -27.19 0.57 10.92
C HIS A 94 -26.01 0.51 11.91
N HIS A 95 -24.79 0.81 11.47
CA HIS A 95 -23.55 0.62 12.25
C HIS A 95 -23.05 1.90 12.94
N GLY A 96 -23.56 3.06 12.56
CA GLY A 96 -23.07 4.36 13.01
C GLY A 96 -21.77 4.80 12.34
N THR A 97 -21.11 5.78 12.94
CA THR A 97 -19.90 6.44 12.41
C THR A 97 -18.66 6.23 13.27
N VAL A 98 -18.71 5.27 14.19
CA VAL A 98 -17.57 4.91 15.03
C VAL A 98 -16.71 3.88 14.30
N CYS A 99 -15.40 4.12 14.23
CA CYS A 99 -14.49 3.19 13.56
C CYS A 99 -14.51 1.82 14.22
N ARG A 100 -14.82 0.76 13.45
CA ARG A 100 -14.87 -0.61 13.96
C ARG A 100 -13.52 -1.17 14.40
N VAL A 101 -12.43 -0.60 13.91
CA VAL A 101 -11.06 -1.03 14.23
C VAL A 101 -10.55 -0.38 15.52
N CYS A 102 -10.50 0.95 15.56
CA CYS A 102 -9.85 1.69 16.66
C CYS A 102 -10.83 2.43 17.59
N GLY A 103 -12.13 2.42 17.30
CA GLY A 103 -13.14 3.11 18.11
C GLY A 103 -13.16 4.63 17.97
N PHE A 104 -12.38 5.20 17.05
CA PHE A 104 -12.35 6.65 16.81
C PHE A 104 -13.70 7.15 16.30
N ASP A 105 -14.15 8.28 16.83
CA ASP A 105 -15.43 8.91 16.52
C ASP A 105 -15.18 10.39 16.19
N PHE A 106 -15.31 10.73 14.91
CA PHE A 106 -15.05 12.09 14.43
C PHE A 106 -16.00 13.11 15.02
N GLY A 107 -17.28 12.76 15.22
CA GLY A 107 -18.26 13.67 15.82
C GLY A 107 -17.91 13.99 17.27
N LYS A 108 -17.45 12.99 18.03
CA LYS A 108 -16.98 13.21 19.41
C LYS A 108 -15.68 14.00 19.49
N THR A 109 -14.75 13.79 18.56
CA THR A 109 -13.43 14.44 18.61
C THR A 109 -13.40 15.83 17.99
N TYR A 110 -14.12 16.04 16.88
CA TYR A 110 -14.07 17.29 16.10
C TYR A 110 -15.38 18.09 16.15
N GLY A 111 -16.39 17.64 16.90
CA GLY A 111 -17.68 18.31 17.00
C GLY A 111 -18.44 18.27 15.67
N GLU A 112 -19.14 19.37 15.35
CA GLU A 112 -20.02 19.46 14.17
C GLU A 112 -19.32 19.12 12.86
N MET A 113 -18.05 19.50 12.70
CA MET A 113 -17.26 19.20 11.50
C MET A 113 -17.06 17.71 11.25
N GLY A 114 -17.10 16.89 12.30
CA GLY A 114 -16.86 15.45 12.23
C GLY A 114 -18.13 14.60 12.15
N ILE A 115 -19.32 15.20 12.27
CA ILE A 115 -20.58 14.46 12.25
C ILE A 115 -20.77 13.77 10.89
N GLY A 116 -21.04 12.47 10.89
CA GLY A 116 -21.24 11.71 9.66
C GLY A 116 -19.95 11.30 8.93
N PHE A 117 -18.80 11.86 9.33
CA PHE A 117 -17.53 11.62 8.66
C PHE A 117 -16.93 10.26 9.06
N ILE A 118 -16.98 9.33 8.11
CA ILE A 118 -16.40 7.99 8.22
C ILE A 118 -16.23 7.39 6.82
N HIS A 119 -15.21 6.55 6.65
CA HIS A 119 -15.02 5.76 5.43
C HIS A 119 -15.74 4.41 5.56
N ILE A 120 -16.18 3.86 4.43
CA ILE A 120 -16.81 2.53 4.38
C ILE A 120 -15.89 1.58 3.63
N HIS A 121 -15.55 0.47 4.28
CA HIS A 121 -14.69 -0.57 3.74
C HIS A 121 -15.51 -1.81 3.39
N HIS A 122 -15.18 -2.47 2.28
CA HIS A 122 -15.77 -3.75 1.89
C HIS A 122 -15.03 -4.89 2.61
N LYS A 123 -15.75 -5.71 3.36
CA LYS A 123 -15.19 -6.88 4.04
C LYS A 123 -14.72 -7.97 3.07
N LEU A 124 -15.33 -8.03 1.88
CA LEU A 124 -14.97 -8.94 0.80
C LEU A 124 -14.32 -8.16 -0.34
N PRO A 125 -13.11 -8.50 -0.79
CA PRO A 125 -12.47 -7.84 -1.93
C PRO A 125 -13.30 -8.07 -3.20
N ILE A 126 -13.94 -7.03 -3.72
CA ILE A 126 -14.76 -7.10 -4.95
C ILE A 126 -13.92 -7.53 -6.16
N ALA A 127 -12.61 -7.27 -6.14
CA ALA A 127 -11.69 -7.65 -7.22
C ALA A 127 -11.60 -9.16 -7.48
N GLU A 128 -12.02 -10.01 -6.53
CA GLU A 128 -12.04 -11.48 -6.69
C GLU A 128 -13.39 -12.01 -7.21
N ILE A 129 -14.44 -11.17 -7.23
CA ILE A 129 -15.78 -11.59 -7.66
C ILE A 129 -15.91 -11.29 -9.16
N GLY A 130 -15.54 -12.25 -9.99
CA GLY A 130 -15.62 -12.18 -11.46
C GLY A 130 -17.04 -12.13 -12.04
N GLU A 131 -18.07 -12.01 -11.20
CA GLU A 131 -19.49 -11.99 -11.57
C GLU A 131 -20.24 -10.85 -10.87
N ALA A 132 -21.36 -10.41 -11.44
CA ALA A 132 -22.22 -9.39 -10.83
C ALA A 132 -22.68 -9.84 -9.43
N TYR A 133 -22.32 -9.07 -8.40
CA TYR A 133 -22.62 -9.39 -7.01
C TYR A 133 -23.56 -8.36 -6.39
N THR A 134 -24.60 -8.86 -5.71
CA THR A 134 -25.52 -8.05 -4.92
C THR A 134 -24.90 -7.74 -3.57
N LEU A 135 -24.45 -6.50 -3.41
CA LEU A 135 -23.93 -5.96 -2.15
C LEU A 135 -25.04 -5.88 -1.08
N ASN A 136 -24.79 -6.46 0.09
CA ASN A 136 -25.56 -6.26 1.31
C ASN A 136 -24.84 -5.21 2.20
N PRO A 137 -25.39 -3.98 2.33
CA PRO A 137 -24.73 -2.90 3.05
C PRO A 137 -24.49 -3.14 4.54
N ILE A 138 -25.24 -4.05 5.16
CA ILE A 138 -25.11 -4.37 6.58
C ILE A 138 -24.01 -5.41 6.79
N ASN A 139 -23.97 -6.42 5.92
CA ASN A 139 -23.09 -7.58 6.10
C ASN A 139 -21.73 -7.38 5.43
N ASP A 140 -21.66 -6.70 4.30
CA ASP A 140 -20.46 -6.64 3.47
C ASP A 140 -19.67 -5.35 3.65
N LEU A 141 -20.28 -4.35 4.27
CA LEU A 141 -19.66 -3.07 4.54
C LEU A 141 -19.37 -2.88 6.03
N VAL A 142 -18.38 -2.06 6.34
CA VAL A 142 -18.01 -1.73 7.72
C VAL A 142 -17.48 -0.29 7.83
N PRO A 143 -17.91 0.49 8.84
CA PRO A 143 -17.36 1.82 9.07
C PRO A 143 -15.95 1.77 9.66
N VAL A 144 -15.02 2.49 9.03
CA VAL A 144 -13.61 2.63 9.47
C VAL A 144 -13.12 4.06 9.29
N CYS A 145 -12.22 4.54 10.15
CA CYS A 145 -11.63 5.86 9.97
C CYS A 145 -10.65 5.85 8.77
N PRO A 146 -10.35 7.01 8.16
CA PRO A 146 -9.42 7.09 7.02
C PRO A 146 -8.07 6.42 7.29
N ASN A 147 -7.53 6.57 8.50
CA ASN A 147 -6.25 5.96 8.89
C ASN A 147 -6.32 4.43 8.92
N CYS A 148 -7.35 3.86 9.54
CA CYS A 148 -7.54 2.41 9.54
C CYS A 148 -7.88 1.88 8.15
N HIS A 149 -8.65 2.64 7.35
CA HIS A 149 -8.96 2.29 5.97
C HIS A 149 -7.69 2.15 5.15
N ALA A 150 -6.82 3.16 5.21
CA ALA A 150 -5.50 3.11 4.59
C ALA A 150 -4.72 1.87 5.02
N MET A 151 -4.69 1.55 6.32
CA MET A 151 -3.96 0.38 6.83
C MET A 151 -4.53 -0.95 6.34
N LEU A 152 -5.86 -1.09 6.18
CA LEU A 152 -6.47 -2.30 5.62
C LEU A 152 -6.00 -2.54 4.16
N HIS A 153 -5.79 -1.48 3.39
CA HIS A 153 -5.34 -1.54 1.99
C HIS A 153 -3.82 -1.58 1.80
N ARG A 154 -3.03 -1.66 2.88
CA ARG A 154 -1.56 -1.80 2.79
C ARG A 154 -1.09 -3.17 2.28
N SER A 155 -1.99 -4.14 2.17
CA SER A 155 -1.74 -5.47 1.59
C SER A 155 -2.70 -5.74 0.44
N HIS A 156 -2.31 -6.65 -0.45
CA HIS A 156 -3.19 -7.20 -1.48
C HIS A 156 -3.22 -8.75 -1.36
N PRO A 157 -4.38 -9.36 -1.09
CA PRO A 157 -5.67 -8.73 -0.80
C PRO A 157 -5.64 -7.85 0.48
N PRO A 158 -6.59 -6.91 0.63
CA PRO A 158 -6.71 -6.10 1.84
C PRO A 158 -6.81 -6.95 3.11
N MET A 159 -6.24 -6.48 4.21
CA MET A 159 -6.40 -7.13 5.52
C MET A 159 -7.86 -7.06 5.97
N THR A 160 -8.28 -8.03 6.77
CA THR A 160 -9.58 -7.95 7.45
C THR A 160 -9.52 -7.00 8.64
N VAL A 161 -10.70 -6.50 9.04
CA VAL A 161 -10.85 -5.67 10.25
C VAL A 161 -10.31 -6.39 11.49
N GLU A 162 -10.58 -7.69 11.62
CA GLU A 162 -10.13 -8.51 12.74
C GLU A 162 -8.60 -8.62 12.78
N GLN A 163 -7.95 -8.79 11.62
CA GLN A 163 -6.49 -8.83 11.52
C GLN A 163 -5.87 -7.51 11.97
N LEU A 164 -6.43 -6.37 11.56
CA LEU A 164 -5.91 -5.06 11.96
C LEU A 164 -6.13 -4.80 13.46
N ILE A 165 -7.28 -5.19 14.02
CA ILE A 165 -7.55 -5.11 15.47
C ILE A 165 -6.50 -5.92 16.25
N LEU A 166 -6.19 -7.15 15.81
CA LEU A 166 -5.18 -7.99 16.46
C LEU A 166 -3.78 -7.35 16.38
N THR A 167 -3.45 -6.71 15.26
CA THR A 167 -2.19 -5.98 15.09
C THR A 167 -2.08 -4.82 16.08
N LEU A 168 -3.13 -4.01 16.24
CA LEU A 168 -3.12 -2.90 17.21
C LEU A 168 -2.99 -3.40 18.66
N LYS A 169 -3.66 -4.50 19.02
CA LYS A 169 -3.56 -5.11 20.36
C LYS A 169 -2.17 -5.66 20.69
N LYS A 170 -1.40 -6.11 19.69
CA LYS A 170 -0.02 -6.56 19.87
C LYS A 170 0.93 -5.41 20.20
N VAL A 171 0.68 -4.23 19.63
CA VAL A 171 1.50 -3.03 19.85
C VAL A 171 1.11 -2.33 21.17
N GLY A 172 -0.17 -2.32 21.53
CA GLY A 172 -0.67 -1.76 22.80
C GLY A 172 -0.41 -2.62 24.04
N LYS A 173 0.54 -3.56 24.00
CA LYS A 173 0.94 -4.41 25.13
C LYS A 173 2.33 -4.00 25.63
N THR A 174 2.39 -2.81 26.23
CA THR A 174 3.42 -2.34 27.18
C THR A 174 2.71 -1.54 28.25
#